data_AF-A0AAV2RBJ7-F1
#
_entry.id   AF-A0AAV2RBJ7-F1
#
_cell.length_a   1.000
_cell.length_b   1.000
_cell.length_c   1.000
_cell.angle_alpha   90.00
_cell.angle_beta   90.00
_cell.angle_gamma   90.00
#
_symmetry.space_group_name_H-M   'P 1'
#
loop_
_entity.id
_entity.type
_entity.pdbx_description
1 polymer ?
#
loop_
_entity_poly.entity_id
_entity_poly.type
_entity_poly.pdbx_seq_one_letter_code
_entity_poly.pdbx_strand_id
1 'polypeptide(L)'
;PDSTLGRIWTQSITTTKTNYLLQQIQSGRAAGTGLGSTVDFLIHHEFSQKATCTLYKASECILKTGLSFVFQKGSKLKEKIDPVIVNLKEFGILDKMLATALQNASMCASGAPRESKTRALEMGDIWGMNIILAVGLIVGAVVLCVEICSDKGSKLLSRGSNHNKEAGIQKKEQGVMNTQKSLSPVQN
;
A
#
# COMPACT_ATOMS: atom_id res chain seq x y z
N PRO A 1 -6.10 -29.46 -24.17
CA PRO A 1 -5.14 -29.10 -23.09
C PRO A 1 -4.51 -27.71 -23.28
N ASP A 2 -4.25 -27.27 -24.51
CA ASP A 2 -3.53 -25.99 -24.77
C ASP A 2 -4.43 -24.75 -24.93
N SER A 3 -5.75 -24.90 -24.83
CA SER A 3 -6.66 -23.77 -24.83
C SER A 3 -6.74 -23.13 -23.45
N THR A 4 -6.86 -21.80 -23.41
CA THR A 4 -7.10 -21.01 -22.18
C THR A 4 -8.28 -21.55 -21.37
N LEU A 5 -9.35 -21.98 -22.04
CA LEU A 5 -10.49 -22.62 -21.40
C LEU A 5 -10.09 -23.94 -20.71
N GLY A 6 -9.29 -24.78 -21.38
CA GLY A 6 -8.83 -26.06 -20.83
C GLY A 6 -8.00 -25.89 -19.56
N ARG A 7 -7.15 -24.85 -19.49
CA ARG A 7 -6.40 -24.51 -18.26
C ARG A 7 -7.32 -24.09 -17.11
N ILE A 8 -8.36 -23.31 -17.39
CA ILE A 8 -9.34 -22.89 -16.38
C ILE A 8 -10.08 -24.11 -15.81
N TRP A 9 -10.53 -25.03 -16.68
CA TRP A 9 -11.18 -26.26 -16.23
C TRP A 9 -10.30 -27.11 -15.32
N THR A 10 -9.01 -27.25 -15.62
CA THR A 10 -8.06 -28.00 -14.77
C THR A 10 -7.78 -27.34 -13.41
N GLN A 11 -7.98 -26.03 -13.30
CA GLN A 11 -7.79 -25.27 -12.05
C GLN A 11 -9.10 -25.04 -11.30
N SER A 12 -10.24 -25.43 -11.89
CA SER A 12 -11.55 -25.26 -11.27
C SER A 12 -11.78 -26.30 -10.17
N ILE A 13 -12.02 -25.82 -8.95
CA ILE A 13 -12.40 -26.68 -7.83
C ILE A 13 -13.91 -26.62 -7.70
N THR A 14 -14.60 -27.67 -8.13
CA THR A 14 -16.05 -27.79 -7.93
C THR A 14 -16.30 -28.45 -6.58
N THR A 15 -16.85 -27.68 -5.64
CA THR A 15 -17.24 -28.21 -4.33
C THR A 15 -18.67 -27.82 -4.02
N THR A 16 -19.42 -28.75 -3.45
CA THR A 16 -20.78 -28.51 -2.94
C THR A 16 -20.76 -27.92 -1.52
N LYS A 17 -19.59 -27.88 -0.87
CA LYS A 17 -19.46 -27.37 0.51
C LYS A 17 -19.28 -25.86 0.51
N THR A 18 -20.39 -25.14 0.71
CA THR A 18 -20.45 -23.68 0.76
C THR A 18 -19.46 -23.08 1.76
N ASN A 19 -19.36 -23.63 2.98
CA ASN A 19 -18.47 -23.09 4.03
C ASN A 19 -16.99 -23.15 3.65
N TYR A 20 -16.57 -24.23 3.00
CA TYR A 20 -15.19 -24.40 2.55
C TYR A 20 -14.86 -23.41 1.43
N LEU A 21 -15.78 -23.25 0.48
CA LEU A 21 -15.65 -22.28 -0.61
C LEU A 21 -15.60 -20.85 -0.07
N LEU A 22 -16.44 -20.54 0.91
CA LEU A 22 -16.47 -19.23 1.56
C LEU A 22 -15.14 -18.91 2.26
N GLN A 23 -14.58 -19.88 2.97
CA GLN A 23 -13.29 -19.72 3.65
C GLN A 23 -12.16 -19.45 2.66
N GLN A 24 -12.15 -20.13 1.51
CA GLN A 24 -11.15 -19.87 0.46
C GLN A 24 -11.29 -18.47 -0.14
N ILE A 25 -12.52 -18.02 -0.40
CA ILE A 25 -12.78 -16.68 -0.92
C ILE A 25 -12.38 -15.60 0.10
N GLN A 26 -12.74 -15.78 1.37
CA GLN A 26 -12.39 -14.83 2.44
C GLN A 26 -10.87 -14.76 2.67
N SER A 27 -10.15 -15.88 2.47
CA SER A 27 -8.69 -15.90 2.54
C SER A 27 -7.98 -15.26 1.32
N GLY A 28 -8.73 -14.80 0.32
CA GLY A 28 -8.18 -14.21 -0.91
C GLY A 28 -7.49 -15.23 -1.84
N ARG A 29 -7.66 -16.53 -1.58
CA ARG A 29 -6.98 -17.60 -2.35
C ARG A 29 -7.72 -18.01 -3.62
N ALA A 30 -9.03 -17.78 -3.67
CA ALA A 30 -9.86 -18.18 -4.80
C ALA A 30 -11.00 -17.18 -5.03
N ALA A 31 -11.53 -17.16 -6.26
CA ALA A 31 -12.78 -16.51 -6.59
C ALA A 31 -13.86 -17.58 -6.84
N GLY A 32 -15.09 -17.29 -6.42
CA GLY A 32 -16.24 -18.16 -6.64
C GLY A 32 -17.12 -17.66 -7.78
N THR A 33 -17.65 -18.57 -8.57
CA THR A 33 -18.70 -18.28 -9.56
C THR A 33 -19.98 -19.00 -9.15
N GLY A 34 -21.12 -18.31 -9.19
CA GLY A 34 -22.41 -18.88 -8.84
C GLY A 34 -23.56 -18.08 -9.39
N LEU A 35 -24.78 -18.56 -9.16
CA LEU A 35 -26.00 -17.86 -9.54
C LEU A 35 -26.06 -16.52 -8.79
N GLY A 36 -26.39 -15.43 -9.50
CA GLY A 36 -26.38 -14.09 -8.91
C GLY A 36 -27.22 -13.99 -7.64
N SER A 37 -28.43 -14.57 -7.63
CA SER A 37 -29.32 -14.58 -6.46
C SER A 37 -28.76 -15.38 -5.28
N THR A 38 -28.06 -16.49 -5.53
CA THR A 38 -27.40 -17.29 -4.49
C THR A 38 -26.23 -16.52 -3.88
N VAL A 39 -25.46 -15.82 -4.71
CA VAL A 39 -24.37 -14.95 -4.24
C VAL A 39 -24.93 -13.83 -3.37
N ASP A 40 -26.00 -13.16 -3.82
CA ASP A 40 -26.63 -12.09 -3.05
C ASP A 40 -27.18 -12.61 -1.70
N PHE A 41 -27.76 -13.82 -1.67
CA PHE A 41 -28.19 -14.48 -0.43
C PHE A 41 -27.01 -14.82 0.51
N LEU A 42 -25.89 -15.30 -0.03
CA LEU A 42 -24.69 -15.59 0.77
C LEU A 42 -24.09 -14.32 1.39
N ILE A 43 -24.05 -13.22 0.62
CA ILE A 43 -23.61 -11.91 1.12
C ILE A 43 -24.55 -11.44 2.23
N HIS A 44 -25.86 -11.55 2.03
CA HIS A 44 -26.85 -11.21 3.05
C HIS A 44 -26.61 -12.00 4.35
N HIS A 45 -26.44 -13.31 4.23
CA HIS A 45 -26.27 -14.21 5.37
C HIS A 45 -24.97 -13.91 6.15
N GLU A 46 -23.85 -13.72 5.45
CA GLU A 46 -22.58 -13.34 6.09
C GLU A 46 -22.66 -11.99 6.77
N PHE A 47 -23.26 -10.99 6.12
CA PHE A 47 -23.44 -9.67 6.72
C PHE A 47 -24.35 -9.74 7.95
N SER A 48 -25.43 -10.53 7.89
CA SER A 48 -26.33 -10.68 9.04
C SER A 48 -25.63 -11.31 10.25
N GLN A 49 -24.58 -12.10 10.06
CA GLN A 49 -23.85 -12.73 11.17
C GLN A 49 -22.65 -11.90 11.66
N LYS A 50 -21.88 -11.31 10.74
CA LYS A 50 -20.60 -10.65 11.05
C LYS A 50 -20.67 -9.13 10.99
N ALA A 51 -21.74 -8.55 10.44
CA ALA A 51 -21.91 -7.12 10.17
C ALA A 51 -20.77 -6.52 9.33
N THR A 52 -20.04 -7.33 8.54
CA THR A 52 -18.91 -6.91 7.71
C THR A 52 -19.12 -7.30 6.24
N CYS A 53 -18.80 -6.38 5.33
CA CYS A 53 -18.87 -6.61 3.87
C CYS A 53 -17.55 -7.16 3.33
N THR A 54 -17.22 -8.40 3.69
CA THR A 54 -15.99 -9.06 3.23
C THR A 54 -16.13 -9.70 1.83
N LEU A 55 -17.38 -9.93 1.42
CA LEU A 55 -17.71 -10.52 0.13
C LEU A 55 -18.33 -9.45 -0.76
N TYR A 56 -17.88 -9.40 -2.01
CA TYR A 56 -18.45 -8.55 -3.03
C TYR A 56 -18.72 -9.36 -4.30
N LYS A 57 -19.69 -8.89 -5.08
CA LYS A 57 -20.06 -9.45 -6.37
C LYS A 57 -19.47 -8.58 -7.47
N ALA A 58 -18.95 -9.21 -8.52
CA ALA A 58 -18.53 -8.49 -9.72
C ALA A 58 -19.73 -7.82 -10.39
N SER A 59 -19.53 -6.65 -11.00
CA SER A 59 -20.59 -5.87 -11.65
C SER A 59 -21.21 -6.59 -12.85
N GLU A 60 -20.46 -7.50 -13.48
CA GLU A 60 -20.88 -8.19 -14.69
C GLU A 60 -21.29 -9.64 -14.39
N CYS A 61 -22.42 -10.04 -14.97
CA CYS A 61 -22.87 -11.43 -14.98
C CYS A 61 -22.37 -12.11 -16.25
N ILE A 62 -21.64 -13.21 -16.08
CA ILE A 62 -21.14 -14.03 -17.19
C ILE A 62 -22.32 -14.65 -17.96
N LEU A 63 -23.36 -15.09 -17.25
CA LEU A 63 -24.58 -15.67 -17.82
C LEU A 63 -25.82 -15.08 -17.14
N LYS A 64 -26.81 -14.71 -17.96
CA LYS A 64 -28.15 -14.33 -17.49
C LYS A 64 -29.07 -15.55 -17.59
N THR A 65 -29.38 -16.16 -16.44
CA THR A 65 -30.30 -17.29 -16.35
C THR A 65 -31.48 -16.92 -15.46
N GLY A 66 -32.69 -17.30 -15.87
CA GLY A 66 -33.90 -17.13 -15.07
C GLY A 66 -34.19 -18.34 -14.19
N LEU A 67 -34.87 -18.12 -13.06
CA LEU A 67 -35.51 -19.18 -12.29
C LEU A 67 -36.92 -19.42 -12.85
N SER A 68 -37.29 -20.69 -13.00
CA SER A 68 -38.59 -21.10 -13.54
C SER A 68 -39.21 -22.21 -12.70
N PHE A 69 -40.53 -22.18 -12.55
CA PHE A 69 -41.27 -23.31 -11.98
C PHE A 69 -41.41 -24.42 -13.02
N VAL A 70 -41.09 -25.64 -12.62
CA VAL A 70 -41.17 -26.81 -13.49
C VAL A 70 -42.32 -27.67 -13.01
N PHE A 71 -43.26 -27.95 -13.92
CA PHE A 71 -44.42 -28.80 -13.66
C PHE A 71 -44.32 -30.09 -14.48
N GLN A 72 -44.94 -31.16 -13.98
CA GLN A 72 -45.04 -32.42 -14.72
C GLN A 72 -45.80 -32.19 -16.05
N LYS A 73 -45.35 -32.86 -17.12
CA LYS A 73 -45.97 -32.77 -18.45
C LYS A 73 -47.45 -33.16 -18.37
N GLY A 74 -48.33 -32.31 -18.89
CA GLY A 74 -49.79 -32.50 -18.86
C GLY A 74 -50.47 -31.98 -17.59
N SER A 75 -49.74 -31.39 -16.65
CA SER A 75 -50.34 -30.77 -15.47
C SER A 75 -51.15 -29.52 -15.83
N LYS A 76 -52.44 -29.50 -15.45
CA LYS A 76 -53.32 -28.32 -15.53
C LYS A 76 -52.90 -27.18 -14.59
N LEU A 77 -51.90 -27.44 -13.72
CA LEU A 77 -51.43 -26.45 -12.75
C LEU A 77 -50.65 -25.32 -13.41
N LYS A 78 -49.99 -25.59 -14.55
CA LYS A 78 -49.28 -24.57 -15.32
C LYS A 78 -50.22 -23.43 -15.74
N GLU A 79 -51.38 -23.78 -16.32
CA GLU A 79 -52.39 -22.81 -16.79
C GLU A 79 -52.96 -21.94 -15.66
N LYS A 80 -52.98 -22.45 -14.43
CA LYS A 80 -53.45 -21.71 -13.26
C LYS A 80 -52.38 -20.84 -12.62
N ILE A 81 -51.13 -21.32 -12.59
CA ILE A 81 -50.04 -20.64 -11.89
C ILE A 81 -49.35 -19.59 -12.76
N ASP A 82 -49.18 -19.83 -14.06
CA ASP A 82 -48.57 -18.86 -14.97
C ASP A 82 -49.22 -17.46 -14.89
N PRO A 83 -50.56 -17.29 -14.98
CA PRO A 83 -51.16 -15.96 -14.88
C PRO A 83 -51.00 -15.33 -13.49
N VAL A 84 -50.98 -16.13 -12.43
CA VAL A 84 -50.74 -15.65 -11.07
C VAL A 84 -49.33 -15.09 -10.94
N ILE A 85 -48.32 -15.79 -11.46
CA ILE A 85 -46.93 -15.33 -11.46
C ILE A 85 -46.78 -14.04 -12.28
N VAL A 86 -47.41 -13.98 -13.45
CA VAL A 86 -47.39 -12.77 -14.29
C VAL A 86 -47.98 -11.58 -13.52
N ASN A 87 -49.15 -11.76 -12.90
CA ASN A 87 -49.77 -10.71 -12.09
C ASN A 87 -48.87 -10.30 -10.91
N LEU A 88 -48.30 -11.26 -10.17
CA LEU A 88 -47.38 -10.97 -9.05
C LEU A 88 -46.15 -10.17 -9.50
N LYS A 89 -45.66 -10.41 -10.71
CA LYS A 89 -44.56 -9.67 -11.32
C LYS A 89 -45.00 -8.27 -11.76
N GLU A 90 -46.15 -8.15 -12.41
CA GLU A 90 -46.71 -6.86 -12.85
C GLU A 90 -47.05 -5.94 -11.67
N PHE A 91 -47.54 -6.49 -10.56
CA PHE A 91 -47.77 -5.74 -9.32
C PHE A 91 -46.47 -5.38 -8.59
N GLY A 92 -45.30 -5.85 -9.03
CA GLY A 92 -44.01 -5.61 -8.36
C GLY A 92 -43.89 -6.27 -6.99
N ILE A 93 -44.78 -7.21 -6.64
CA ILE A 93 -44.77 -7.91 -5.35
C ILE A 93 -43.51 -8.77 -5.24
N LEU A 94 -43.11 -9.43 -6.34
CA LEU A 94 -41.88 -10.21 -6.39
C LEU A 94 -40.65 -9.34 -6.10
N ASP A 95 -40.56 -8.17 -6.72
CA ASP A 95 -39.44 -7.26 -6.54
C ASP A 95 -39.39 -6.72 -5.10
N LYS A 96 -40.56 -6.41 -4.52
CA LYS A 96 -40.65 -6.00 -3.11
C LYS A 96 -40.24 -7.11 -2.15
N MET A 97 -40.66 -8.35 -2.39
CA MET A 97 -40.26 -9.50 -1.57
C MET A 97 -38.76 -9.75 -1.68
N LEU A 98 -38.20 -9.68 -2.88
CA LEU A 98 -36.76 -9.84 -3.10
C LEU A 98 -35.97 -8.73 -2.41
N ALA A 99 -36.38 -7.47 -2.57
CA ALA A 99 -35.75 -6.33 -1.94
C ALA A 99 -35.81 -6.44 -0.41
N THR A 100 -36.93 -6.90 0.15
CA THR A 100 -37.09 -7.09 1.61
C THR A 100 -36.24 -8.25 2.12
N ALA A 101 -36.19 -9.37 1.39
CA ALA A 101 -35.41 -10.53 1.79
C ALA A 101 -33.89 -10.30 1.68
N LEU A 102 -33.44 -9.40 0.80
CA LEU A 102 -32.02 -9.11 0.56
C LEU A 102 -31.57 -7.71 0.96
N GLN A 103 -32.29 -7.03 1.87
CA GLN A 103 -31.94 -5.66 2.31
C GLN A 103 -30.48 -5.53 2.77
N ASN A 104 -29.94 -6.54 3.46
CA ASN A 104 -28.55 -6.47 3.92
C ASN A 104 -27.52 -6.71 2.81
N ALA A 105 -27.87 -7.42 1.75
CA ALA A 105 -26.95 -7.63 0.63
C ALA A 105 -26.74 -6.34 -0.17
N SER A 106 -27.76 -5.49 -0.29
CA SER A 106 -27.65 -4.22 -1.00
C SER A 106 -26.69 -3.24 -0.31
N MET A 107 -26.54 -3.33 1.02
CA MET A 107 -25.55 -2.57 1.80
C MET A 107 -24.11 -2.92 1.40
N CYS A 108 -23.86 -4.18 1.01
CA CYS A 108 -22.58 -4.64 0.49
C CYS A 108 -22.49 -4.61 -1.05
N ALA A 109 -23.59 -4.29 -1.74
CA ALA A 109 -23.65 -4.24 -3.21
C ALA A 109 -23.03 -2.98 -3.80
N SER A 110 -22.74 -1.96 -2.98
CA SER A 110 -21.64 -1.04 -3.27
C SER A 110 -20.36 -1.86 -3.24
N GLY A 111 -20.05 -2.49 -4.37
CA GLY A 111 -19.00 -3.51 -4.51
C GLY A 111 -17.62 -3.06 -4.02
N ALA A 112 -16.65 -3.96 -4.15
CA ALA A 112 -15.23 -3.71 -3.88
C ALA A 112 -14.91 -2.22 -4.04
N PRO A 113 -14.37 -1.60 -2.97
CA PRO A 113 -14.41 -0.15 -2.77
C PRO A 113 -14.17 0.51 -4.10
N ARG A 114 -15.22 1.17 -4.64
CA ARG A 114 -15.16 1.86 -5.93
C ARG A 114 -13.79 2.52 -6.01
N GLU A 115 -13.00 2.10 -6.98
CA GLU A 115 -11.72 2.69 -7.39
C GLU A 115 -11.95 4.16 -7.81
N SER A 116 -12.41 5.00 -6.88
CA SER A 116 -12.83 6.37 -7.16
C SER A 116 -12.74 7.29 -5.94
N LYS A 117 -12.00 6.88 -4.91
CA LYS A 117 -11.17 7.83 -4.19
C LYS A 117 -9.78 7.24 -4.24
N THR A 118 -8.90 7.90 -5.00
CA THR A 118 -7.46 7.87 -4.74
C THR A 118 -7.28 7.71 -3.24
N ARG A 119 -6.81 6.53 -2.79
CA ARG A 119 -6.48 6.27 -1.38
C ARG A 119 -5.68 7.50 -0.96
N ALA A 120 -6.24 8.29 -0.03
CA ALA A 120 -5.56 9.48 0.45
C ALA A 120 -4.17 9.00 0.88
N LEU A 121 -3.13 9.58 0.28
CA LEU A 121 -1.74 9.14 0.46
C LEU A 121 -1.53 8.87 1.94
N GLU A 122 -1.46 7.60 2.30
CA GLU A 122 -1.37 7.21 3.68
C GLU A 122 0.01 7.67 4.16
N MET A 123 0.13 8.14 5.40
CA MET A 123 1.42 8.64 5.91
C MET A 123 2.55 7.62 5.74
N GLY A 124 2.23 6.33 5.60
CA GLY A 124 3.15 5.24 5.23
C GLY A 124 3.85 5.41 3.88
N ASP A 125 3.16 5.91 2.85
CA ASP A 125 3.72 6.02 1.49
C ASP A 125 4.75 7.18 1.37
N ILE A 126 4.72 8.13 2.31
CA ILE A 126 5.63 9.30 2.36
C ILE A 126 6.99 8.95 2.99
N TRP A 127 7.10 7.80 3.67
CA TRP A 127 8.35 7.37 4.31
C TRP A 127 9.51 7.20 3.33
N GLY A 128 9.24 6.72 2.11
CA GLY A 128 10.27 6.58 1.09
C GLY A 128 10.95 7.91 0.77
N MET A 129 10.16 8.98 0.61
CA MET A 129 10.69 10.33 0.36
C MET A 129 11.43 10.89 1.58
N ASN A 130 10.93 10.66 2.79
CA ASN A 130 11.58 11.12 4.02
C ASN A 130 12.95 10.45 4.25
N ILE A 131 13.10 9.17 3.91
CA ILE A 131 14.38 8.45 4.04
C ILE A 131 15.43 9.03 3.09
N ILE A 132 15.05 9.29 1.83
CA ILE A 132 15.96 9.89 0.84
C ILE A 132 16.42 11.28 1.31
N LEU A 133 15.48 12.08 1.84
CA LEU A 133 15.78 13.41 2.36
C LEU A 133 16.71 13.35 3.58
N ALA A 134 16.49 12.43 4.51
CA ALA A 134 17.35 12.23 5.67
C ALA A 134 18.77 11.80 5.28
N VAL A 135 18.91 10.87 4.32
CA VAL A 135 20.22 10.43 3.82
C VAL A 135 20.96 11.58 3.15
N GLY A 136 20.28 12.38 2.31
CA GLY A 136 20.88 13.54 1.68
C GLY A 136 21.40 14.56 2.69
N LEU A 137 20.66 14.78 3.78
CA LEU A 137 21.06 15.66 4.89
C LEU A 137 22.33 15.17 5.59
N ILE A 138 22.42 13.87 5.85
CA ILE A 138 23.60 13.26 6.48
C ILE A 138 24.82 13.35 5.57
N VAL A 139 24.67 13.01 4.28
CA VAL A 139 25.78 13.08 3.31
C VAL A 139 26.28 14.53 3.17
N GLY A 140 25.37 15.50 3.07
CA GLY A 140 25.73 16.92 3.03
C GLY A 140 26.48 17.37 4.29
N ALA A 141 26.03 16.95 5.48
CA ALA A 141 26.71 17.26 6.73
C ALA A 141 28.13 16.64 6.79
N VAL A 142 28.31 15.42 6.30
CA VAL A 142 29.63 14.76 6.24
C VAL A 142 30.58 15.51 5.32
N VAL A 143 30.14 15.88 4.11
CA VAL A 143 30.96 16.65 3.16
C VAL A 143 31.37 17.99 3.76
N LEU A 144 30.42 18.72 4.37
CA LEU A 144 30.70 19.98 5.05
C LEU A 144 31.71 19.80 6.21
N CYS A 145 31.56 18.74 7.01
CA CYS A 145 32.51 18.41 8.07
C CYS A 145 33.91 18.12 7.52
N VAL A 146 34.02 17.38 6.42
CA VAL A 146 35.31 17.09 5.78
C VAL A 146 35.97 18.36 5.26
N GLU A 147 35.21 19.26 4.63
CA GLU A 147 35.72 20.54 4.15
C GLU A 147 36.20 21.43 5.30
N ILE A 148 35.40 21.59 6.36
CA ILE A 148 35.75 22.41 7.52
C ILE A 148 36.96 21.83 8.26
N CYS A 149 37.04 20.50 8.43
CA CYS A 149 38.18 19.85 9.07
C CYS A 149 39.45 19.94 8.21
N SER A 150 39.33 19.85 6.88
CA SER A 150 40.46 19.98 5.96
C SER A 150 40.97 21.42 5.86
N ASP A 151 40.09 22.42 5.87
CA ASP A 151 40.46 23.86 5.87
C ASP A 151 41.03 24.32 7.21
N LYS A 152 40.58 23.73 8.34
CA LYS A 152 41.20 23.97 9.65
C LYS A 152 42.56 23.29 9.78
N GLY A 153 42.72 22.08 9.20
CA GLY A 153 43.99 21.35 9.16
C GLY A 153 45.07 22.09 8.35
N SER A 154 44.71 22.69 7.21
CA SER A 154 45.63 23.49 6.39
C SER A 154 46.02 24.82 7.06
N LYS A 155 45.11 25.46 7.80
CA LYS A 155 45.39 26.67 8.60
C LYS A 155 46.27 26.41 9.83
N LEU A 156 46.15 25.24 10.46
CA LEU A 156 47.02 24.84 11.59
C LEU A 156 48.44 24.48 11.14
N LEU A 157 48.61 23.84 9.98
CA LEU A 157 49.94 23.58 9.40
C LEU A 157 50.62 24.87 8.90
N SER A 158 49.85 25.86 8.40
CA SER A 158 50.39 27.19 8.05
C SER A 158 50.75 28.06 9.28
N ARG A 159 50.10 27.90 10.44
CA ARG A 159 50.53 28.58 11.69
C ARG A 159 51.71 27.89 12.36
N GLY A 160 51.82 26.56 12.26
CA GLY A 160 52.99 25.82 12.76
C GLY A 160 54.29 26.15 12.02
N SER A 161 54.22 26.46 10.71
CA SER A 161 55.41 26.84 9.93
C SER A 161 55.87 28.29 10.13
N ASN A 162 55.00 29.21 10.55
CA ASN A 162 55.40 30.60 10.81
C ASN A 162 56.05 30.78 12.19
N HIS A 163 55.63 30.01 13.19
CA HIS A 163 56.22 30.07 14.54
C HIS A 163 57.66 29.51 14.60
N ASN A 164 58.03 28.61 13.68
CA ASN A 164 59.40 28.10 13.58
C ASN A 164 60.34 29.06 12.80
N LYS A 165 59.80 29.95 11.97
CA LYS A 165 60.60 31.00 11.31
C LYS A 165 60.94 32.16 12.26
N GLU A 166 60.06 32.51 13.19
CA GLU A 166 60.35 33.57 14.18
C GLU A 166 61.37 33.14 15.26
N ALA A 167 61.37 31.87 15.65
CA ALA A 167 62.41 31.33 16.54
C ALA A 167 63.82 31.29 15.91
N GLY A 168 63.91 31.23 14.58
CA GLY A 168 65.18 31.28 13.84
C GLY A 168 65.77 32.68 13.67
N ILE A 169 64.93 33.73 13.71
CA ILE A 169 65.38 35.12 13.49
C ILE A 169 65.88 35.75 14.81
N GLN A 170 65.26 35.45 15.95
CA GLN A 170 65.73 35.91 17.28
C GLN A 170 67.14 35.39 17.63
N LYS A 171 67.51 34.19 17.17
CA LYS A 171 68.85 33.62 17.40
C LYS A 171 69.95 34.33 16.60
N LYS A 172 69.61 35.10 15.56
CA LYS A 172 70.57 35.82 14.71
C LYS A 172 70.90 37.22 15.23
N GLU A 173 69.98 37.87 15.97
CA GLU A 173 70.24 39.19 16.57
C GLU A 173 71.05 39.13 17.88
N GLN A 174 70.93 38.07 18.68
CA GLN A 174 71.74 37.90 19.90
C GLN A 174 73.22 37.53 19.63
N GLY A 175 73.58 37.19 18.39
CA GLY A 175 74.97 36.95 17.98
C GLY A 175 75.74 38.22 17.61
N VAL A 176 75.06 39.33 17.31
CA VAL A 176 75.71 40.59 16.89
C VAL A 176 75.89 41.56 18.06
N MET A 177 75.09 41.43 19.12
CA MET A 177 75.13 42.31 20.30
C MET A 177 76.09 41.85 21.43
N ASN A 178 76.94 40.85 21.19
CA ASN A 178 77.96 40.39 22.14
C ASN A 178 79.41 40.70 21.70
N THR A 179 79.60 41.39 20.58
CA THR A 179 80.94 41.82 20.08
C THR A 179 81.19 43.31 20.30
N GLN A 180 80.56 43.94 21.31
CA GLN A 180 80.77 45.36 21.60
C GLN A 180 80.95 45.69 23.09
N LYS A 181 81.29 44.69 23.92
CA LYS A 181 81.52 44.85 25.37
C LYS A 181 82.87 44.29 25.86
N SER A 182 83.92 44.45 25.04
CA SER A 182 85.30 44.26 25.48
C SER A 182 86.16 45.39 24.91
N LEU A 183 86.18 46.52 25.63
CA LEU A 183 87.35 47.40 25.75
C LEU A 183 87.08 48.42 26.88
N SER A 184 87.55 48.08 28.09
CA SER A 184 87.90 49.07 29.11
C SER A 184 89.16 49.82 28.67
N PRO A 185 89.44 51.02 29.20
CA PRO A 185 90.39 51.14 30.32
C PRO A 185 89.89 52.16 31.38
N VAL A 186 90.14 52.00 32.69
CA VAL A 186 91.42 51.95 33.44
C VAL A 186 92.09 53.34 33.56
N GLN A 187 92.35 53.71 34.83
CA GLN A 187 93.24 54.75 35.36
C GLN A 187 92.76 56.21 35.25
N ASN A 188 92.91 57.08 36.25
CA ASN A 188 93.59 57.04 37.56
C ASN A 188 92.95 58.11 38.45
#